data_AF-A0AAD9LQM7-F1
#
_entry.id   AF-A0AAD9LQM7-F1
#
_cell.length_a   1.000
_cell.length_b   1.000
_cell.length_c   1.000
_cell.angle_alpha   90.00
_cell.angle_beta   90.00
_cell.angle_gamma   90.00
#
_symmetry.space_group_name_H-M   'P 1'
#
loop_
_entity.id
_entity.type
_entity.pdbx_description
1 polymer ?
#
loop_
_entity_poly.entity_id
_entity_poly.type
_entity_poly.pdbx_seq_one_letter_code
_entity_poly.pdbx_strand_id
1 'polypeptide(L)'
;MMQGACFEAVDRTLRDIMNNEAEPFGGKVMGFSGDHRQILPVLRNATRVETLKVCFKASPLWKYLRQVRLIENVRVKTAPDPDSVAELAEFSDFLLQIGEGRNPVNRGIDDSDICIPKTMCVGTSGFESRQVIGRGFRI
;
A
#
# COMPACT_ATOMS: atom_id res chain seq x y z
N MET A 1 3.14 4.99 -2.63
CA MET A 1 4.06 6.12 -2.89
C MET A 1 3.80 6.76 -4.27
N MET A 2 2.68 7.47 -4.45
CA MET A 2 2.50 8.32 -5.64
C MET A 2 1.65 9.52 -5.24
N GLN A 3 2.18 10.73 -5.46
CA GLN A 3 1.49 11.99 -5.22
C GLN A 3 0.67 12.36 -6.46
N GLY A 4 -0.58 12.80 -6.26
CA GLY A 4 -1.46 13.24 -7.36
C GLY A 4 -0.85 14.36 -8.19
N ALA A 5 -0.14 15.30 -7.56
CA ALA A 5 0.51 16.41 -8.25
C ALA A 5 1.56 15.96 -9.29
N CYS A 6 2.36 14.92 -8.99
CA CYS A 6 3.32 14.38 -9.95
C CYS A 6 2.61 13.76 -11.15
N PHE A 7 1.49 13.08 -10.90
CA PHE A 7 0.70 12.43 -11.95
C PHE A 7 0.08 13.45 -12.90
N GLU A 8 -0.50 14.51 -12.35
CA GLU A 8 -1.09 15.62 -13.11
C GLU A 8 -0.04 16.44 -13.86
N ALA A 9 1.15 16.60 -13.29
CA ALA A 9 2.25 17.26 -13.98
C ALA A 9 2.68 16.47 -15.23
N VAL A 10 2.76 15.14 -15.14
CA VAL A 10 3.09 14.27 -16.28
C VAL A 10 1.98 14.34 -17.36
N ASP A 11 0.72 14.26 -16.95
CA ASP A 11 -0.43 14.42 -17.86
C ASP A 11 -0.38 15.74 -18.62
N ARG A 12 -0.26 16.86 -17.89
CA ARG A 12 -0.17 18.20 -18.48
C ARG A 12 1.00 18.31 -19.46
N THR A 13 2.16 17.77 -19.09
CA THR A 13 3.36 17.82 -19.93
C THR A 13 3.17 17.03 -21.22
N LEU A 14 2.53 15.86 -21.15
CA LEU A 14 2.28 15.04 -22.34
C LEU A 14 1.20 15.64 -23.24
N ARG A 15 0.16 16.29 -22.68
CA ARG A 15 -0.83 17.02 -23.49
C ARG A 15 -0.20 18.15 -24.29
N ASP A 16 0.66 18.94 -23.64
CA ASP A 16 1.39 20.06 -24.26
C ASP A 16 2.33 19.56 -25.37
N ILE A 17 3.19 18.58 -25.07
CA ILE A 17 4.15 18.01 -26.05
C ILE A 17 3.42 17.39 -27.24
N MET A 18 2.29 16.71 -27.01
CA MET A 18 1.52 16.05 -28.06
C MET A 18 0.55 16.99 -28.79
N ASN A 19 0.43 18.25 -28.34
CA ASN A 19 -0.58 19.20 -28.79
C ASN A 19 -1.99 18.58 -28.80
N ASN A 20 -2.33 17.87 -27.72
CA ASN A 20 -3.59 17.15 -27.57
C ASN A 20 -4.15 17.32 -26.15
N GLU A 21 -4.96 18.36 -25.97
CA GLU A 21 -5.59 18.70 -24.69
C GLU A 21 -6.87 17.88 -24.38
N ALA A 22 -7.47 17.27 -25.41
CA ALA A 22 -8.75 16.56 -25.26
C ALA A 22 -8.58 15.21 -24.54
N GLU A 23 -7.45 14.54 -24.73
CA GLU A 23 -7.18 13.21 -24.20
C GLU A 23 -6.21 13.23 -23.00
N PRO A 24 -6.40 12.38 -21.98
CA PRO A 24 -5.39 12.14 -20.95
C PRO A 24 -4.05 11.74 -21.56
N PHE A 25 -2.96 12.24 -20.97
CA PHE A 25 -1.57 12.00 -21.37
C PHE A 25 -1.31 12.28 -22.86
N GLY A 26 -2.03 13.22 -23.47
CA GLY A 26 -1.92 13.51 -24.90
C GLY A 26 -2.30 12.32 -25.80
N GLY A 27 -3.16 11.42 -25.32
CA GLY A 27 -3.58 10.21 -26.04
C GLY A 27 -2.60 9.04 -25.93
N LYS A 28 -1.64 9.09 -24.99
CA LYS A 28 -0.71 7.98 -24.75
C LYS A 28 -1.30 6.93 -23.83
N VAL A 29 -0.98 5.67 -24.13
CA VAL A 29 -1.27 4.56 -23.24
C VAL A 29 -0.26 4.55 -22.10
N MET A 30 -0.76 4.69 -20.88
CA MET A 30 0.07 4.72 -19.68
C MET A 30 -0.11 3.45 -18.84
N GLY A 31 0.99 2.81 -18.47
CA GLY A 31 1.03 1.68 -17.56
C GLY A 31 1.58 2.08 -16.20
N PHE A 32 0.80 1.90 -15.15
CA PHE A 32 1.23 2.11 -13.77
C PHE A 32 1.27 0.77 -13.04
N SER A 33 2.36 0.52 -12.33
CA SER A 33 2.48 -0.62 -11.43
C SER A 33 2.87 -0.13 -10.05
N GLY A 34 2.38 -0.82 -9.03
CA GLY A 34 2.66 -0.49 -7.64
C GLY A 34 1.68 -1.17 -6.69
N ASP A 35 2.05 -1.23 -5.41
CA ASP A 35 1.16 -1.70 -4.36
C ASP A 35 0.58 -0.50 -3.61
N HIS A 36 -0.73 -0.31 -3.74
CA HIS A 36 -1.47 0.81 -3.14
C HIS A 36 -1.69 0.63 -1.63
N ARG A 37 -1.36 -0.55 -1.09
CA ARG A 37 -1.38 -0.86 0.35
C ARG A 37 -0.07 -0.47 1.04
N GLN A 38 0.92 0.03 0.27
CA GLN A 38 2.10 0.66 0.82
C GLN A 38 1.79 2.05 1.39
N ILE A 39 2.74 2.58 2.15
CA ILE A 39 2.66 3.88 2.84
C ILE A 39 2.15 4.98 1.88
N LEU A 40 1.22 5.78 2.40
CA LEU A 40 0.72 6.99 1.77
C LEU A 40 1.87 7.99 1.53
N PRO A 41 1.70 8.99 0.64
CA PRO A 41 2.70 10.04 0.50
C PRO A 41 3.01 10.71 1.85
N VAL A 42 4.29 10.85 2.16
CA VAL A 42 4.71 11.50 3.41
C VAL A 42 4.64 13.01 3.24
N LEU A 43 3.84 13.67 4.08
CA LEU A 43 3.76 15.12 4.19
C LEU A 43 4.15 15.55 5.60
N ARG A 44 5.05 16.54 5.71
CA ARG A 44 5.48 17.06 7.02
C ARG A 44 4.33 17.82 7.67
N ASN A 45 4.05 17.50 8.94
CA ASN A 45 3.03 18.15 9.76
C ASN A 45 1.61 18.15 9.16
N ALA A 46 1.32 17.25 8.22
CA ALA A 46 0.00 17.14 7.63
C ALA A 46 -0.92 16.26 8.45
N THR A 47 -2.18 16.66 8.52
CA THR A 47 -3.28 15.84 9.00
C THR A 47 -3.55 14.68 8.04
N ARG A 48 -4.28 13.67 8.52
CA ARG A 48 -4.72 12.54 7.68
C ARG A 48 -5.47 13.01 6.43
N VAL A 49 -6.37 13.98 6.59
CA VAL A 49 -7.20 14.49 5.49
C VAL A 49 -6.34 15.16 4.43
N GLU A 50 -5.33 15.94 4.84
CA GLU A 50 -4.38 16.57 3.92
C GLU A 50 -3.54 15.51 3.18
N THR A 51 -3.11 14.45 3.88
CA THR A 51 -2.42 13.33 3.27
C THR A 51 -3.26 12.62 2.22
N LEU A 52 -4.54 12.38 2.50
CA LEU A 52 -5.44 11.76 1.53
C LEU A 52 -5.68 12.64 0.30
N LYS A 53 -5.75 13.97 0.47
CA LYS A 53 -5.96 14.91 -0.64
C LYS A 53 -4.80 14.93 -1.64
N VAL A 54 -3.57 14.66 -1.21
CA VAL A 54 -2.42 14.58 -2.14
C VAL A 54 -2.20 13.19 -2.72
N CYS A 55 -2.97 12.19 -2.29
CA CYS A 55 -2.81 10.83 -2.78
C CYS A 55 -3.17 10.74 -4.25
N PHE A 56 -2.50 9.86 -4.98
CA PHE A 56 -2.80 9.52 -6.36
C PHE A 56 -4.29 9.29 -6.64
N LYS A 57 -5.00 8.61 -5.74
CA LYS A 57 -6.44 8.34 -5.85
C LYS A 57 -7.32 9.59 -5.81
N ALA A 58 -6.83 10.70 -5.25
CA ALA A 58 -7.55 11.96 -5.20
C ALA A 58 -7.41 12.77 -6.51
N SER A 59 -6.50 12.38 -7.41
CA SER A 59 -6.32 13.06 -8.69
C SER A 59 -7.55 12.90 -9.58
N PRO A 60 -7.98 13.94 -10.32
CA PRO A 60 -9.06 13.84 -11.30
C PRO A 60 -8.79 12.80 -12.40
N LEU A 61 -7.52 12.47 -12.62
CA LEU A 61 -7.09 11.48 -13.61
C LEU A 61 -7.40 10.03 -13.19
N TRP A 62 -7.68 9.79 -11.90
CA TRP A 62 -7.96 8.46 -11.38
C TRP A 62 -9.14 7.78 -12.10
N LYS A 63 -10.14 8.56 -12.53
CA LYS A 63 -11.32 8.05 -13.26
C LYS A 63 -11.01 7.45 -14.63
N TYR A 64 -9.86 7.78 -15.22
CA TYR A 64 -9.42 7.24 -16.51
C TYR A 64 -8.58 5.96 -16.38
N LEU A 65 -8.22 5.58 -15.15
CA LEU A 65 -7.41 4.39 -14.91
C LEU A 65 -8.26 3.13 -14.84
N ARG A 66 -7.88 2.14 -15.64
CA ARG A 66 -8.36 0.77 -15.48
C ARG A 66 -7.50 0.05 -14.44
N GLN A 67 -8.15 -0.48 -13.41
CA GLN A 67 -7.46 -1.26 -12.38
C GLN A 67 -7.35 -2.73 -12.80
N VAL A 68 -6.16 -3.28 -12.67
CA VAL A 68 -5.88 -4.71 -12.81
C VAL A 68 -5.16 -5.15 -11.55
N ARG A 69 -5.58 -6.27 -10.97
CA ARG A 69 -4.99 -6.81 -9.74
C ARG A 69 -4.21 -8.09 -10.05
N LEU A 70 -2.96 -8.14 -9.60
CA LEU A 70 -2.20 -9.38 -9.53
C LEU A 70 -2.62 -10.10 -8.25
N ILE A 71 -3.20 -11.29 -8.39
CA ILE A 71 -3.72 -12.09 -7.28
C ILE A 71 -2.78 -13.20 -6.84
N GLU A 72 -1.86 -13.62 -7.70
CA GLU A 72 -0.94 -14.71 -7.40
C GLU A 72 0.34 -14.19 -6.74
N ASN A 73 0.59 -14.62 -5.51
CA ASN A 73 1.87 -14.36 -4.84
C ASN A 73 2.91 -15.40 -5.30
N VAL A 74 3.69 -15.02 -6.30
CA VAL A 74 4.73 -15.89 -6.88
C VAL A 74 5.81 -16.27 -5.85
N ARG A 75 6.07 -15.43 -4.84
CA ARG A 75 7.06 -15.72 -3.78
C ARG A 75 6.68 -16.95 -2.96
N VAL A 76 5.39 -17.15 -2.71
CA VAL A 76 4.88 -18.34 -2.00
C VAL A 76 5.01 -19.58 -2.90
N LYS A 77 4.75 -19.44 -4.21
CA LYS A 77 4.85 -20.55 -5.17
C LYS A 77 6.28 -21.04 -5.39
N THR A 78 7.28 -20.17 -5.26
CA THR A 78 8.69 -20.49 -5.50
C THR A 78 9.46 -20.80 -4.22
N ALA A 79 8.77 -21.09 -3.11
CA ALA A 79 9.45 -21.42 -1.86
C ALA A 79 10.21 -22.76 -1.98
N PRO A 80 11.41 -22.88 -1.39
CA PRO A 80 12.33 -24.00 -1.64
C PRO A 80 11.88 -25.34 -1.03
N ASP A 81 11.07 -25.33 0.02
CA ASP A 81 10.60 -26.54 0.72
C ASP A 81 9.10 -26.49 1.09
N PRO A 82 8.40 -27.64 1.18
CA PRO A 82 6.94 -27.68 1.37
C PRO A 82 6.44 -27.12 2.71
N ASP A 83 7.20 -27.28 3.79
CA ASP A 83 6.83 -26.77 5.11
C ASP A 83 6.92 -25.23 5.13
N SER A 84 7.93 -24.66 4.46
CA SER A 84 8.04 -23.22 4.24
C SER A 84 6.89 -22.66 3.41
N VAL A 85 6.31 -23.42 2.46
CA VAL A 85 5.18 -22.94 1.64
C VAL A 85 3.96 -22.62 2.51
N ALA A 86 3.63 -23.49 3.47
CA ALA A 86 2.47 -23.29 4.34
C ALA A 86 2.67 -22.08 5.27
N GLU A 87 3.84 -21.96 5.89
CA GLU A 87 4.18 -20.82 6.74
C GLU A 87 4.22 -19.50 5.94
N LEU A 88 4.84 -19.49 4.75
CA LEU A 88 4.87 -18.32 3.87
C LEU A 88 3.47 -17.95 3.37
N ALA A 89 2.59 -18.93 3.12
CA ALA A 89 1.22 -18.68 2.71
C ALA A 89 0.41 -18.02 3.84
N GLU A 90 0.51 -18.54 5.06
CA GLU A 90 -0.14 -17.98 6.25
C GLU A 90 0.36 -16.54 6.52
N PHE A 91 1.68 -16.34 6.47
CA PHE A 91 2.28 -15.01 6.62
C PHE A 91 1.85 -14.05 5.51
N SER A 92 1.80 -14.53 4.26
CA SER A 92 1.31 -13.73 3.13
C SER A 92 -0.14 -13.31 3.32
N ASP A 93 -1.03 -14.22 3.72
CA ASP A 93 -2.44 -13.89 3.94
C ASP A 93 -2.61 -12.88 5.08
N PHE A 94 -1.84 -13.02 6.16
CA PHE A 94 -1.81 -12.04 7.24
C PHE A 94 -1.42 -10.64 6.76
N LEU A 95 -0.34 -10.51 5.96
CA LEU A 95 0.05 -9.23 5.37
C LEU A 95 -1.03 -8.65 4.43
N LEU A 96 -1.72 -9.50 3.68
CA LEU A 96 -2.85 -9.08 2.83
C LEU A 96 -3.98 -8.50 3.68
N GLN A 97 -4.35 -9.17 4.78
CA GLN A 97 -5.38 -8.70 5.69
C GLN A 97 -5.04 -7.35 6.33
N ILE A 98 -3.77 -7.14 6.71
CA ILE A 98 -3.30 -5.83 7.21
C ILE A 98 -3.44 -4.78 6.12
N GLY A 99 -2.91 -5.03 4.92
CA GLY A 99 -2.92 -4.06 3.83
C GLY A 99 -4.33 -3.69 3.34
N GLU A 100 -5.32 -4.54 3.57
CA GLU A 100 -6.72 -4.31 3.24
C GLU A 100 -7.56 -3.76 4.41
N GLY A 101 -6.95 -3.59 5.59
CA GLY A 101 -7.66 -3.14 6.79
C GLY A 101 -8.69 -4.15 7.30
N ARG A 102 -8.53 -5.45 6.98
CA ARG A 102 -9.38 -6.55 7.46
C ARG A 102 -8.87 -7.17 8.76
N ASN A 103 -7.62 -6.88 9.13
CA ASN A 103 -7.03 -7.41 10.35
C ASN A 103 -7.64 -6.74 11.61
N PRO A 104 -7.89 -7.49 12.69
CA PRO A 104 -8.42 -6.92 13.93
C PRO A 104 -7.47 -5.87 14.53
N VAL A 105 -8.02 -4.71 14.86
CA VAL A 105 -7.29 -3.67 15.60
C VAL A 105 -7.22 -3.99 17.08
N ASN A 106 -6.09 -3.67 17.70
CA ASN A 106 -5.87 -3.82 19.13
C ASN A 106 -6.46 -2.63 19.90
N ARG A 107 -7.76 -2.72 20.18
CA ARG A 107 -8.49 -1.70 20.96
C ARG A 107 -7.96 -1.45 22.38
N GLY A 108 -7.05 -2.29 22.88
CA GLY A 108 -6.42 -2.13 24.18
C GLY A 108 -5.28 -1.09 24.22
N ILE A 109 -4.80 -0.63 23.06
CA ILE A 109 -3.70 0.34 22.96
C ILE A 109 -4.14 1.58 22.19
N ASP A 110 -4.58 1.40 20.94
CA ASP A 110 -5.13 2.44 20.06
C ASP A 110 -5.91 1.79 18.90
N ASP A 111 -6.84 2.51 18.30
CA ASP A 111 -7.59 2.04 17.12
C ASP A 111 -6.70 1.90 15.87
N SER A 112 -5.43 2.32 15.94
CA SER A 112 -4.43 2.20 14.87
C SER A 112 -3.41 1.08 15.06
N ASP A 113 -3.45 0.37 16.20
CA ASP A 113 -2.50 -0.71 16.49
C ASP A 113 -3.05 -2.07 16.03
N ILE A 114 -2.15 -2.94 15.53
CA ILE A 114 -2.48 -4.30 15.09
C ILE A 114 -1.95 -5.36 16.06
N CYS A 115 -2.64 -6.49 16.16
CA CYS A 115 -2.15 -7.65 16.90
C CYS A 115 -1.31 -8.54 15.99
N ILE A 116 -0.05 -8.79 16.36
CA ILE A 116 0.80 -9.75 15.65
C ILE A 116 0.56 -11.15 16.26
N PRO A 117 0.19 -12.17 15.45
CA PRO A 117 0.06 -13.54 15.93
C PRO A 117 1.36 -14.02 16.57
N LYS A 118 1.26 -14.67 17.74
CA LYS A 118 2.44 -15.22 18.43
C LYS A 118 3.20 -16.24 17.59
N THR A 119 2.50 -16.98 16.72
CA THR A 119 3.09 -17.91 15.75
C THR A 119 4.02 -17.24 14.76
N MET A 120 3.85 -15.94 14.51
CA MET A 120 4.68 -15.13 13.60
C MET A 120 5.79 -14.37 14.35
N CYS A 121 5.89 -14.54 15.66
CA CYS A 121 6.87 -13.87 16.50
C CYS A 121 8.04 -14.80 16.78
N VAL A 122 9.26 -14.38 16.46
CA VAL A 122 10.45 -15.12 16.86
C VAL A 122 10.60 -14.97 18.39
N GLY A 123 10.48 -16.08 19.11
CA GLY A 123 10.66 -16.08 20.56
C GLY A 123 12.09 -15.70 20.92
N THR A 124 12.28 -14.54 21.54
CA THR A 124 13.53 -14.24 22.23
C THR A 124 13.47 -14.87 23.62
N SER A 125 14.30 -15.89 23.85
CA SER A 125 14.53 -16.42 25.19
C SER A 125 15.12 -15.31 26.08
N GLY A 126 14.27 -14.64 26.87
CA GLY A 126 14.70 -13.76 27.95
C GLY A 126 14.12 -12.34 28.03
N PHE A 127 13.21 -11.93 27.15
CA PHE A 127 12.55 -10.61 27.27
C PHE A 127 11.03 -10.73 27.09
N GLU A 128 10.27 -10.21 28.05
CA GLU A 128 8.84 -9.97 27.86
C GLU A 128 8.66 -8.97 26.72
N SER A 129 8.25 -9.48 25.57
CA SER A 129 8.01 -8.68 24.38
C SER A 129 6.74 -7.85 24.55
N ARG A 130 6.90 -6.59 24.97
CA ARG A 130 5.88 -5.57 24.73
C ARG A 130 5.84 -5.28 23.23
N GLN A 131 4.94 -5.96 22.54
CA GLN A 131 4.68 -5.72 21.12
C GLN A 131 3.90 -4.42 20.97
N VAL A 132 4.60 -3.38 20.54
CA VAL A 132 3.98 -2.12 20.10
C VAL A 132 4.65 -1.75 18.77
N ILE A 133 4.04 -2.14 17.65
CA ILE A 133 4.30 -1.44 16.38
C ILE A 133 3.30 -0.30 16.31
N GLY A 134 3.57 0.74 17.09
CA GLY A 134 2.69 1.89 17.24
C GLY A 134 3.52 3.15 17.29
N ARG A 135 3.86 3.68 16.10
CA ARG A 135 4.21 5.08 15.78
C ARG A 135 4.81 5.15 14.38
N GLY A 136 3.96 5.00 13.37
CA GLY A 136 4.38 5.17 11.97
C GLY A 136 3.26 4.97 10.96
N PHE A 137 2.23 4.22 11.31
CA PHE A 137 1.08 3.95 10.45
C PHE A 137 -0.19 4.50 11.10
N ARG A 138 -0.33 5.83 11.16
CA ARG A 138 -1.65 6.43 11.40
C ARG A 138 -2.42 6.43 10.08
N ILE A 139 -3.33 5.47 9.92
CA ILE A 139 -4.38 5.44 8.87
C ILE A 139 -5.66 6.03 9.44
#